data_AF-A0A0A9E490-F1
#
_entry.id   AF-A0A0A9E490-F1
#
_cell.length_a   1.000
_cell.length_b   1.000
_cell.length_c   1.000
_cell.angle_alpha   90.00
_cell.angle_beta   90.00
_cell.angle_gamma   90.00
#
_symmetry.space_group_name_H-M   'P 1'
#
loop_
_entity.id
_entity.type
_entity.pdbx_description
1 polymer ?
#
loop_
_entity_poly.entity_id
_entity_poly.type
_entity_poly.pdbx_seq_one_letter_code
_entity_poly.pdbx_strand_id
1 'polypeptide(L)' 'MRDAAAGAVGDELMDTLKLALHCVDPSPSVRPEAREVLRQLEQIKPGPEGGAGTSEEGGATHVPASAGDDDE' A
#
# COMPACT_ATOMS: atom_id res chain seq x y z
N MET A 1 26.01 -10.96 -3.43
CA MET A 1 24.96 -11.03 -2.40
C MET A 1 23.90 -9.92 -2.56
N ARG A 2 24.24 -8.76 -3.16
CA ARG A 2 23.27 -7.71 -3.55
C ARG A 2 22.20 -8.18 -4.53
N ASP A 3 22.57 -9.03 -5.49
CA ASP A 3 21.66 -9.47 -6.56
C ASP A 3 20.54 -10.38 -6.06
N ALA A 4 20.78 -11.13 -4.98
CA ALA A 4 19.76 -11.98 -4.35
C ALA A 4 18.70 -11.15 -3.62
N ALA A 5 19.09 -10.03 -3.00
CA ALA A 5 18.16 -9.10 -2.36
C ALA A 5 17.29 -8.36 -3.39
N ALA A 6 17.88 -7.96 -4.54
CA ALA A 6 17.13 -7.36 -5.64
C ALA A 6 16.13 -8.34 -6.28
N GLY A 7 16.48 -9.63 -6.35
CA GLY A 7 15.57 -10.69 -6.79
C GLY A 7 14.37 -10.85 -5.86
N ALA A 8 14.63 -10.97 -4.55
CA ALA A 8 13.59 -11.13 -3.54
C ALA A 8 12.59 -9.97 -3.51
N VAL A 9 13.06 -8.72 -3.61
CA VAL A 9 12.18 -7.54 -3.68
C VAL A 9 11.33 -7.55 -4.96
N GLY A 10 11.87 -8.04 -6.07
CA GLY A 10 11.13 -8.20 -7.32
C GLY A 10 9.99 -9.22 -7.20
N ASP A 11 10.22 -10.33 -6.48
CA ASP A 11 9.21 -11.36 -6.24
C ASP A 11 8.08 -10.85 -5.33
N GLU A 12 8.41 -10.16 -4.24
CA GLU A 12 7.43 -9.53 -3.33
C GLU A 12 6.53 -8.52 -4.06
N LEU A 13 7.13 -7.67 -4.91
CA LEU A 13 6.38 -6.71 -5.72
C LEU A 13 5.46 -7.43 -6.72
N MET A 14 5.97 -8.45 -7.40
CA MET A 14 5.20 -9.23 -8.35
C MET A 14 3.99 -9.90 -7.68
N ASP A 15 4.17 -10.48 -6.49
CA ASP A 15 3.09 -11.12 -5.75
C ASP A 15 2.07 -10.10 -5.22
N THR A 16 2.51 -8.91 -4.81
CA THR A 16 1.61 -7.80 -4.47
C THR A 16 0.75 -7.37 -5.67
N LEU A 17 1.37 -7.24 -6.86
CA LEU A 17 0.65 -6.87 -8.08
C LEU A 17 -0.36 -7.94 -8.50
N LYS A 18 -0.01 -9.23 -8.39
CA LYS A 18 -0.96 -10.33 -8.63
C LYS A 18 -2.16 -10.22 -7.71
N LEU A 19 -1.94 -9.99 -6.41
CA LEU A 19 -3.02 -9.81 -5.44
C LEU A 19 -3.90 -8.60 -5.77
N ALA A 20 -3.30 -7.48 -6.16
CA ALA A 20 -4.04 -6.27 -6.56
C ALA A 20 -4.94 -6.54 -7.77
N LEU A 21 -4.45 -7.26 -8.78
CA LEU A 21 -5.24 -7.63 -9.97
C LEU A 21 -6.45 -8.50 -9.60
N HIS A 22 -6.29 -9.46 -8.69
CA HIS A 22 -7.41 -10.26 -8.18
C HIS A 22 -8.46 -9.40 -7.46
N CYS A 23 -8.04 -8.38 -6.71
CA CYS A 23 -8.95 -7.49 -6.00
C CYS A 23 -9.81 -6.62 -6.95
N VAL A 24 -9.32 -6.34 -8.15
CA VAL A 24 -10.00 -5.50 -9.15
C VAL A 24 -10.59 -6.30 -10.31
N ASP A 25 -10.69 -7.62 -10.18
CA ASP A 25 -11.22 -8.49 -11.23
C ASP A 25 -12.62 -8.01 -11.70
N PRO A 26 -12.91 -7.97 -13.01
CA PRO A 26 -14.22 -7.56 -13.52
C PRO A 26 -15.36 -8.44 -12.99
N SER A 27 -15.09 -9.70 -12.68
CA SER A 27 -16.03 -10.61 -12.03
C SER A 27 -15.98 -10.43 -10.51
N PRO A 28 -17.08 -9.98 -9.86
CA PRO A 28 -17.10 -9.79 -8.41
C PRO A 28 -16.89 -11.11 -7.64
N SER A 29 -17.24 -12.25 -8.23
CA SER A 29 -17.10 -13.57 -7.61
C SER A 29 -15.65 -14.06 -7.51
N VAL A 30 -14.73 -13.45 -8.26
CA VAL A 30 -13.30 -13.79 -8.25
C VAL A 30 -12.54 -12.94 -7.23
N ARG A 31 -13.10 -11.79 -6.85
CA ARG A 31 -12.48 -10.88 -5.90
C ARG A 31 -12.39 -11.56 -4.53
N PRO A 32 -11.19 -11.64 -3.93
CA PRO A 32 -11.03 -12.21 -2.61
C PRO A 32 -11.71 -11.36 -1.53
N GLU A 33 -12.08 -11.99 -0.42
CA GLU A 33 -12.56 -11.28 0.76
C GLU A 33 -11.45 -10.39 1.34
N ALA A 34 -11.82 -9.23 1.90
CA ALA A 34 -10.85 -8.31 2.49
C ALA A 34 -9.96 -8.97 3.57
N ARG A 35 -10.50 -9.91 4.35
CA ARG A 35 -9.73 -10.67 5.33
C ARG A 35 -8.65 -11.54 4.68
N GLU A 36 -8.96 -12.14 3.55
CA GLU A 36 -8.03 -12.96 2.79
C GLU A 36 -6.95 -12.10 2.13
N VAL A 37 -7.31 -10.93 1.61
CA VAL A 37 -6.34 -9.95 1.10
C VAL A 37 -5.35 -9.52 2.19
N LEU A 38 -5.84 -9.18 3.39
CA LEU A 38 -4.97 -8.81 4.52
C LEU A 38 -4.02 -9.96 4.88
N ARG A 39 -4.54 -11.19 4.96
CA ARG A 39 -3.73 -12.39 5.22
C ARG A 39 -2.64 -12.58 4.18
N GLN A 40 -2.91 -12.32 2.90
CA GLN A 40 -1.91 -12.45 1.83
C GLN A 40 -0.89 -11.31 1.88
N LEU A 41 -1.30 -10.07 2.13
CA LEU A 41 -0.38 -8.93 2.29
C LEU A 41 0.59 -9.13 3.46
N GLU A 42 0.13 -9.73 4.56
CA GLU A 42 1.00 -10.11 5.69
C GLU A 42 2.06 -11.15 5.32
N GLN A 43 1.76 -12.04 4.36
CA GLN A 43 2.69 -13.06 3.86
C GLN A 43 3.69 -12.47 2.85
N ILE A 44 3.26 -11.49 2.04
CA ILE A 44 4.08 -10.82 1.03
C ILE A 44 5.02 -9.77 1.64
N LYS A 45 4.99 -9.60 2.98
CA LYS A 45 5.72 -8.63 3.82
C LYS A 45 6.95 -8.01 3.12
N PRO A 46 6.87 -6.76 2.64
CA PRO A 46 8.00 -6.14 1.96
C PRO A 46 9.18 -6.06 2.92
N GLY A 47 10.35 -6.51 2.46
CA GLY A 47 11.59 -6.37 3.22
C GLY A 47 11.87 -4.92 3.65
N PRO A 48 12.79 -4.70 4.61
CA PRO A 48 13.10 -3.37 5.15
C PRO A 48 13.57 -2.35 4.09
N GLU A 49 13.94 -2.82 2.89
CA GLU A 49 14.41 -1.99 1.78
C GLU A 49 13.34 -1.81 0.67
N GLY A 50 12.24 -2.59 0.70
CA GLY A 50 11.18 -2.61 -0.31
C GLY A 50 9.83 -2.06 0.15
N GLY A 51 9.67 -1.79 1.45
CA GLY A 51 8.56 -0.98 1.93
C GLY A 51 8.75 0.44 1.41
N ALA A 52 7.71 1.03 0.78
CA ALA A 52 7.65 2.47 0.56
C ALA A 52 8.19 3.13 1.83
N GLY A 53 9.35 3.79 1.72
CA GLY A 53 10.13 4.23 2.86
C GLY A 53 9.21 4.84 3.90
N THR A 54 9.47 4.55 5.18
CA THR A 54 8.77 5.19 6.30
C THR A 54 8.52 6.62 5.87
N SER A 55 7.25 6.98 5.63
CA SER A 55 6.94 8.36 5.30
C SER A 55 7.43 9.11 6.52
N GLU A 56 8.59 9.74 6.40
CA GLU A 56 9.05 10.69 7.38
C GLU A 56 7.92 11.68 7.44
N GLU A 57 7.20 11.64 8.56
CA GLU A 57 6.22 12.61 8.97
C GLU A 57 6.93 13.96 9.01
N GLY A 58 7.09 14.57 7.84
CA GLY A 58 7.41 15.95 7.65
C GLY A 58 6.18 16.71 8.11
N GLY A 59 6.15 16.98 9.41
CA GLY A 59 5.07 17.66 10.07
C GLY A 59 4.71 18.99 9.42
N ALA A 60 3.47 19.38 9.72
CA ALA A 60 2.92 20.73 9.78
C ALA A 60 1.56 20.81 9.08
N THR A 61 0.55 20.90 9.95
CA THR A 61 -0.74 21.56 9.76
C THR A 61 -1.80 20.78 9.00
N HIS A 62 -2.58 20.02 9.77
CA HIS A 62 -4.03 20.10 9.62
C HIS A 62 -4.38 21.59 9.75
N VAL A 63 -4.82 22.20 8.64
CA VAL A 63 -5.47 23.50 8.67
C VAL A 63 -6.94 23.18 8.88
N PRO A 64 -7.52 23.40 10.07
CA PRO A 64 -8.97 23.35 10.17
C PRO A 64 -9.50 24.48 9.31
N ALA A 65 -10.35 24.14 8.33
CA ALA A 65 -11.12 25.11 7.59
C ALA A 65 -12.01 25.86 8.59
N SER A 66 -11.54 27.01 9.06
CA SER A 66 -12.42 27.96 9.75
C SER A 66 -13.36 28.50 8.69
N ALA A 67 -14.62 28.10 8.84
CA ALA A 67 -15.75 28.67 8.13
C ALA A 67 -15.71 30.20 8.24
N GLY A 68 -16.09 30.86 7.15
CA GLY A 68 -15.99 32.31 7.01
C GLY A 68 -16.81 33.08 8.03
N ASP A 69 -16.36 34.29 8.28
CA ASP A 69 -17.22 35.37 8.73
C ASP A 69 -16.99 36.55 7.76
N ASP A 70 -18.13 37.01 7.23
CA ASP A 70 -18.37 38.10 6.31
C ASP A 70 -18.28 39.40 7.14
N ASP A 71 -17.40 40.37 6.83
CA ASP A 71 -17.66 41.78 7.19
C ASP A 71 -16.75 42.80 6.45
N GLU A 72 -17.46 43.77 5.84
CA GLU A 72 -17.15 45.14 5.36
C GLU A 72 -16.22 45.40 4.15
#